data_AF-A0A2K9NZK6-F1
#
_entry.id   AF-A0A2K9NZK6-F1
#
_cell.length_a   1.000
_cell.length_b   1.000
_cell.length_c   1.000
_cell.angle_alpha   90.00
_cell.angle_beta   90.00
_cell.angle_gamma   90.00
#
_symmetry.space_group_name_H-M   'P 1'
#
loop_
_entity.id
_entity.type
_entity.pdbx_description
1 polymer ?
#
loop_
_entity_poly.entity_id
_entity_poly.type
_entity_poly.pdbx_seq_one_letter_code
_entity_poly.pdbx_strand_id
1 'polypeptide(L)'
;MGLSDKPSMKRFVTFLRLFSLTTLLVLASCGSDKMQGASTGSNSLTGGQCACNSSYSPVCGYNNVTYDNLCQAKCYYGDEANKFAQGSCNCSDSGPVCGDDNKTYINECEAQAAIRNGFMKRIVKFSDCNR
;
A
#
# COMPACT_ATOMS: atom_id res chain seq x y z
N MET A 1 -54.42 1.24 51.30
CA MET A 1 -53.79 0.27 50.38
C MET A 1 -52.29 0.58 50.38
N GLY A 2 -51.33 -0.28 50.65
CA GLY A 2 -51.29 -1.70 50.97
C GLY A 2 -49.82 -2.04 51.28
N LEU A 3 -49.63 -2.82 52.35
CA LEU A 3 -48.52 -3.72 52.67
C LEU A 3 -47.08 -3.32 52.26
N SER A 4 -46.36 -2.74 53.23
CA SER A 4 -44.91 -2.81 53.31
C SER A 4 -44.49 -4.24 53.69
N ASP A 5 -44.04 -5.04 52.71
CA ASP A 5 -43.31 -6.28 52.97
C ASP A 5 -41.88 -6.18 52.43
N LYS A 6 -40.91 -6.20 53.36
CA LYS A 6 -39.46 -6.24 53.11
C LYS A 6 -39.07 -7.55 52.40
N PRO A 7 -38.29 -7.52 51.31
CA PRO A 7 -37.53 -8.68 50.89
C PRO A 7 -36.08 -8.62 51.37
N SER A 8 -35.73 -9.69 52.08
CA SER A 8 -34.45 -10.06 52.68
C SER A 8 -33.22 -9.97 51.76
N MET A 9 -32.12 -9.49 52.35
CA MET A 9 -30.74 -9.33 51.83
C MET A 9 -30.03 -10.66 51.43
N LYS A 10 -30.77 -11.77 51.29
CA LYS A 10 -30.24 -13.09 50.92
C LYS A 10 -30.25 -13.34 49.41
N ARG A 11 -31.08 -12.64 48.64
CA ARG A 11 -31.18 -12.85 47.18
C ARG A 11 -30.05 -12.15 46.41
N PHE A 12 -29.51 -11.05 46.92
CA PHE A 12 -28.48 -10.27 46.24
C PHE A 12 -27.13 -11.01 46.16
N VAL A 13 -26.77 -11.76 47.21
CA VAL A 13 -25.50 -12.51 47.30
C VAL A 13 -25.49 -13.73 46.36
N THR A 14 -26.65 -14.33 46.09
CA THR A 14 -26.78 -15.45 45.15
C THR A 14 -26.54 -15.01 43.70
N PHE A 15 -26.95 -13.80 43.31
CA PHE A 15 -26.71 -13.28 41.96
C PHE A 15 -25.23 -12.94 41.70
N LEU A 16 -24.51 -12.43 42.71
CA LEU A 16 -23.06 -12.17 42.65
C LEU A 16 -22.22 -13.44 42.46
N ARG A 17 -22.68 -14.60 42.96
CA ARG A 17 -21.97 -15.87 42.83
C ARG A 17 -22.14 -16.54 41.46
N LEU A 18 -23.25 -16.29 40.76
CA LEU A 18 -23.51 -16.85 39.42
C LEU A 18 -22.74 -16.11 38.31
N PHE A 19 -22.53 -14.80 38.46
CA PHE A 19 -21.68 -14.03 37.53
C PHE A 19 -20.18 -14.36 37.64
N SER A 20 -19.73 -14.86 38.79
CA SER A 20 -18.32 -15.23 39.00
C SER A 20 -17.94 -16.61 38.45
N LEU A 21 -18.91 -17.52 38.24
CA LEU A 21 -18.64 -18.86 37.70
C LEU A 21 -18.71 -18.90 36.17
N THR A 22 -19.44 -17.97 35.54
CA THR A 22 -19.50 -17.86 34.07
C THR A 22 -18.30 -17.10 33.49
N THR A 23 -17.70 -16.19 34.25
CA THR A 23 -16.51 -15.43 33.84
C THR A 23 -15.23 -16.27 33.85
N LEU A 24 -15.16 -17.34 34.65
CA LEU A 24 -14.00 -18.23 34.69
C LEU A 24 -13.85 -19.11 33.42
N LEU A 25 -14.92 -19.26 32.62
CA LEU A 25 -14.94 -20.10 31.42
C LEU A 25 -14.62 -19.33 30.13
N VAL A 26 -14.57 -18.00 30.16
CA VAL A 26 -14.33 -17.15 28.96
C VAL A 26 -12.84 -16.92 28.68
N LEU A 27 -11.93 -17.20 29.63
CA LEU A 27 -10.49 -17.03 29.43
C LEU A 27 -9.81 -18.19 28.67
N ALA A 28 -10.55 -19.23 28.29
CA ALA A 28 -10.00 -20.39 27.56
C ALA A 28 -10.06 -20.26 26.02
N SER A 29 -10.34 -19.09 25.47
CA SER A 29 -10.36 -18.89 24.00
C SER A 29 -9.71 -17.58 23.59
N CYS A 30 -8.37 -17.51 23.66
CA CYS A 30 -7.60 -16.71 22.73
C CYS A 30 -6.91 -17.68 21.76
N GLY A 31 -7.35 -17.65 20.50
CA GLY A 31 -6.86 -18.52 19.43
C GLY A 31 -5.37 -18.31 19.15
N SER A 32 -4.67 -19.40 18.86
CA SER A 32 -3.30 -19.40 18.35
C SER A 32 -3.31 -19.79 16.88
N ASP A 33 -3.64 -18.85 15.99
CA ASP A 33 -3.35 -19.02 14.56
C ASP A 33 -1.83 -18.86 14.37
N LYS A 34 -1.08 -19.96 14.47
CA LYS A 34 0.30 -20.02 14.01
C LYS A 34 0.29 -20.25 12.50
N MET A 35 0.35 -19.17 11.73
CA MET A 35 0.73 -19.25 10.32
C MET A 35 2.23 -19.60 10.23
N GLN A 36 2.52 -20.87 10.03
CA GLN A 36 3.86 -21.34 9.63
C GLN A 36 4.04 -21.12 8.14
N GLY A 37 4.44 -19.89 7.78
CA GLY A 37 5.08 -19.62 6.50
C GLY A 37 6.59 -19.82 6.63
N ALA A 38 7.05 -21.07 6.62
CA ALA A 38 8.47 -21.38 6.56
C ALA A 38 8.93 -21.37 5.09
N SER A 39 9.49 -20.25 4.62
CA SER A 39 10.37 -20.26 3.46
C SER A 39 11.76 -20.69 3.90
N THR A 40 12.09 -21.94 3.62
CA THR A 40 13.45 -22.47 3.72
C THR A 40 14.30 -21.92 2.56
N GLY A 41 15.40 -21.24 2.89
CA GLY A 41 16.56 -21.15 2.01
C GLY A 41 16.91 -19.76 1.48
N SER A 42 17.40 -18.86 2.33
CA SER A 42 18.24 -17.74 1.91
C SER A 42 19.66 -17.99 2.40
N ASN A 43 20.47 -18.71 1.61
CA ASN A 43 21.92 -18.57 1.71
C ASN A 43 22.28 -17.24 1.02
N SER A 44 22.66 -16.29 1.87
CA SER A 44 23.14 -14.97 1.51
C SER A 44 24.52 -15.04 0.84
N LEU A 45 24.87 -13.95 0.15
CA LEU A 45 26.21 -13.51 -0.31
C LEU A 45 26.52 -13.68 -1.81
N THR A 46 25.86 -12.89 -2.67
CA THR A 46 26.48 -11.99 -3.69
C THR A 46 25.38 -11.32 -4.53
N GLY A 47 25.09 -10.03 -4.28
CA GLY A 47 24.13 -9.22 -5.06
C GLY A 47 22.66 -9.60 -4.80
N GLY A 48 21.84 -8.64 -4.37
CA GLY A 48 20.41 -8.86 -4.13
C GLY A 48 19.69 -9.28 -5.42
N GLN A 49 19.68 -10.58 -5.72
CA GLN A 49 18.94 -11.11 -6.84
C GLN A 49 17.46 -11.13 -6.47
N CYS A 50 16.73 -10.20 -7.06
CA CYS A 50 15.28 -10.20 -7.05
C CYS A 50 14.77 -11.54 -7.57
N ALA A 51 13.95 -12.24 -6.79
CA ALA A 51 13.23 -13.42 -7.24
C ALA A 51 12.11 -13.01 -8.21
N CYS A 52 12.50 -12.58 -9.41
CA CYS A 52 11.63 -12.09 -10.45
C CYS A 52 11.85 -12.89 -11.74
N ASN A 53 10.79 -13.02 -12.54
CA ASN A 53 10.94 -13.55 -13.88
C ASN A 53 11.72 -12.57 -14.77
N SER A 54 12.24 -13.10 -15.88
CA SER A 54 12.92 -12.32 -16.92
C SER A 54 11.95 -11.72 -17.94
N SER A 55 10.65 -11.62 -17.62
CA SER A 55 9.67 -11.05 -18.54
C SER A 55 9.93 -9.56 -18.72
N TYR A 56 9.96 -9.10 -19.96
CA TYR A 56 10.16 -7.69 -20.28
C TYR A 56 8.82 -6.97 -20.40
N SER A 57 8.51 -6.15 -19.40
CA SER A 57 7.34 -5.26 -19.34
C SER A 57 7.77 -4.00 -18.57
N PRO A 58 8.51 -3.10 -19.25
CA PRO A 58 9.31 -2.10 -18.57
C PRO A 58 8.47 -1.14 -17.76
N VAL A 59 9.02 -0.72 -16.63
CA VAL A 59 8.45 0.35 -15.81
C VAL A 59 9.49 1.42 -15.51
N CYS A 60 9.03 2.67 -15.46
CA CYS A 60 9.87 3.81 -15.14
C CYS A 60 9.68 4.19 -13.67
N GLY A 61 10.75 4.07 -12.88
CA GLY A 61 10.75 4.51 -11.49
C GLY A 61 10.82 6.03 -11.35
N TYR A 62 10.39 6.54 -10.20
CA TYR A 62 10.52 7.95 -9.83
C TYR A 62 11.98 8.45 -9.85
N ASN A 63 12.94 7.53 -9.76
CA ASN A 63 14.36 7.80 -9.87
C ASN A 63 14.86 7.87 -11.32
N ASN A 64 13.96 7.93 -12.31
CA ASN A 64 14.25 7.92 -13.75
C ASN A 64 15.05 6.68 -14.21
N VAL A 65 14.92 5.57 -13.51
CA VAL A 65 15.49 4.28 -13.90
C VAL A 65 14.42 3.40 -14.51
N THR A 66 14.72 2.81 -15.66
CA THR A 66 13.89 1.77 -16.25
C THR A 66 14.22 0.43 -15.59
N TYR A 67 13.21 -0.26 -15.10
CA TYR A 67 13.31 -1.64 -14.66
C TYR A 67 12.67 -2.54 -15.72
N ASP A 68 13.24 -3.73 -15.96
CA ASP A 68 12.73 -4.66 -16.98
C ASP A 68 11.27 -5.04 -16.73
N ASN A 69 10.87 -5.09 -15.45
CA ASN A 69 9.50 -5.31 -15.04
C ASN A 69 9.20 -4.76 -13.64
N LEU A 70 7.90 -4.71 -13.31
CA LEU A 70 7.41 -4.24 -12.03
C LEU A 70 7.94 -5.06 -10.84
N CYS A 71 8.18 -6.36 -11.02
CA CYS A 71 8.76 -7.19 -9.94
C CYS A 71 10.16 -6.72 -9.58
N GLN A 72 11.03 -6.50 -10.59
CA GLN A 72 12.37 -5.97 -10.37
C GLN A 72 12.30 -4.60 -9.69
N ALA A 73 11.43 -3.71 -10.18
CA ALA A 73 11.25 -2.38 -9.60
C ALA A 73 10.87 -2.42 -8.10
N LYS A 74 9.89 -3.26 -7.75
CA LYS A 74 9.42 -3.46 -6.37
C LYS A 74 10.49 -4.09 -5.49
N CYS A 75 11.30 -4.99 -6.03
CA CYS A 75 12.39 -5.60 -5.28
C CYS A 75 13.45 -4.58 -4.84
N TYR A 76 13.77 -3.59 -5.68
CA TYR A 76 14.74 -2.56 -5.31
C TYR A 76 14.14 -1.42 -4.46
N TYR A 77 12.86 -1.06 -4.64
CA TYR A 77 12.27 0.18 -4.07
C TYR A 77 11.00 0.00 -3.23
N GLY A 78 10.57 -1.25 -3.02
CA GLY A 78 9.33 -1.58 -2.32
C GLY A 78 8.08 -1.42 -3.19
N ASP A 79 6.93 -1.79 -2.63
CA ASP A 79 5.63 -1.74 -3.32
C ASP A 79 4.88 -0.46 -2.96
N GLU A 80 5.15 0.62 -3.69
CA GLU A 80 4.35 1.85 -3.62
C GLU A 80 3.77 2.15 -4.99
N ALA A 81 2.44 2.20 -5.07
CA ALA A 81 1.70 2.33 -6.33
C ALA A 81 2.08 3.59 -7.14
N ASN A 82 2.58 4.63 -6.50
CA ASN A 82 2.95 5.90 -7.13
C ASN A 82 4.44 6.01 -7.51
N LYS A 83 5.25 4.99 -7.21
CA LYS A 83 6.70 5.00 -7.50
C LYS A 83 7.05 4.58 -8.93
N PHE A 84 6.14 3.92 -9.64
CA PHE A 84 6.43 3.30 -10.94
C PHE A 84 5.36 3.65 -11.98
N ALA A 85 5.80 3.93 -13.21
CA ALA A 85 4.96 4.16 -14.37
C ALA A 85 5.12 3.01 -15.38
N GLN A 86 4.09 2.70 -16.17
CA GLN A 86 4.28 1.80 -17.31
C GLN A 86 5.22 2.41 -18.36
N GLY A 87 6.01 1.55 -19.00
CA GLY A 87 6.97 1.93 -20.04
C GLY A 87 8.36 2.24 -19.47
N SER A 88 9.34 2.27 -20.37
CA SER A 88 10.71 2.70 -20.03
C SER A 88 10.79 4.21 -19.81
N CYS A 89 11.77 4.66 -19.02
CA CYS A 89 12.15 6.07 -18.93
C CYS A 89 12.87 6.61 -20.19
N ASN A 90 12.88 5.87 -21.31
CA ASN A 90 13.42 6.36 -22.58
C ASN A 90 12.55 7.47 -23.14
N CYS A 91 12.88 8.68 -22.73
CA CYS A 91 12.32 9.93 -23.20
C CYS A 91 13.08 10.35 -24.45
N SER A 92 12.79 9.71 -25.57
CA SER A 92 13.38 10.14 -26.85
C SER A 92 12.74 11.46 -27.24
N ASP A 93 13.55 12.52 -27.25
CA ASP A 93 13.33 13.89 -27.74
C ASP A 93 11.98 14.18 -28.42
N SER A 94 10.89 14.20 -27.65
CA SER A 94 9.55 14.47 -28.15
C SER A 94 9.30 15.98 -28.38
N GLY A 95 10.28 16.83 -28.06
CA GLY A 95 10.11 18.28 -27.98
C GLY A 95 9.18 18.70 -26.83
N PRO A 96 9.05 20.02 -26.59
CA PRO A 96 8.28 20.55 -25.47
C PRO A 96 6.78 20.31 -25.63
N VAL A 97 6.08 20.21 -24.50
CA VAL A 97 4.63 20.04 -24.45
C VAL A 97 4.01 21.02 -23.46
N CYS A 98 2.74 21.38 -23.66
CA CYS A 98 1.98 22.24 -22.77
C CYS A 98 1.01 21.41 -21.94
N GLY A 99 1.02 21.63 -20.62
CA GLY A 99 0.11 21.02 -19.66
C GLY A 99 -1.22 21.76 -19.49
N ASP A 100 -2.20 21.10 -18.87
CA ASP A 100 -3.49 21.72 -18.49
C ASP A 100 -3.37 22.70 -17.31
N ASP A 101 -2.19 22.76 -16.69
CA ASP A 101 -1.75 23.78 -15.74
C ASP A 101 -1.14 25.03 -16.42
N ASN A 102 -1.18 25.09 -17.77
CA ASN A 102 -0.59 26.14 -18.59
C ASN A 102 0.94 26.26 -18.42
N LYS A 103 1.60 25.17 -18.02
CA LYS A 103 3.06 25.08 -17.92
C LYS A 103 3.64 24.35 -19.12
N THR A 104 4.76 24.87 -19.63
CA THR A 104 5.55 24.19 -20.66
C THR A 104 6.52 23.22 -19.99
N TYR A 105 6.49 21.97 -20.44
CA TYR A 105 7.37 20.89 -20.02
C TYR A 105 8.37 20.62 -21.14
N ILE A 106 9.64 20.41 -20.79
CA ILE A 106 10.76 20.30 -21.76
C ILE A 106 10.58 19.12 -22.73
N ASN A 107 9.89 18.09 -22.28
CA ASN A 107 9.48 16.94 -23.08
C ASN A 107 8.23 16.27 -22.51
N GLU A 108 7.70 15.31 -23.27
CA GLU A 108 6.52 14.53 -22.87
C GLU A 108 6.77 13.78 -21.55
N CYS A 109 7.99 13.33 -21.29
CA CYS A 109 8.31 12.62 -20.05
C CYS A 109 8.24 13.50 -18.81
N GLU A 110 8.73 14.74 -18.88
CA GLU A 110 8.62 15.68 -17.75
C GLU A 110 7.14 15.96 -17.47
N ALA A 111 6.34 16.13 -18.53
CA ALA A 111 4.89 16.27 -18.40
C ALA A 111 4.24 15.03 -17.78
N GLN A 112 4.60 13.82 -18.23
CA GLN A 112 4.10 12.58 -17.65
C GLN A 112 4.52 12.42 -16.19
N ALA A 113 5.75 12.83 -15.82
CA ALA A 113 6.19 12.87 -14.43
C ALA A 113 5.34 13.84 -13.61
N ALA A 114 5.00 15.00 -14.15
CA ALA A 114 4.12 15.95 -13.48
C ALA A 114 2.69 15.44 -13.31
N ILE A 115 2.16 14.72 -14.30
CA ILE A 115 0.88 14.03 -14.20
C ILE A 115 0.91 12.98 -13.08
N ARG A 116 1.97 12.17 -13.01
CA ARG A 116 2.14 11.14 -11.96
C ARG A 116 2.22 11.72 -10.55
N ASN A 117 2.88 12.86 -10.40
CA ASN A 117 3.00 13.55 -9.12
C ASN A 117 1.76 14.41 -8.79
N GLY A 118 0.74 14.41 -9.65
CA GLY A 118 -0.49 15.18 -9.44
C GLY A 118 -0.32 16.69 -9.57
N PHE A 119 0.77 17.15 -10.19
CA PHE A 119 0.99 18.58 -10.46
C PHE A 119 0.06 19.11 -11.57
N MET A 120 -0.35 18.24 -12.50
CA MET A 120 -1.31 18.52 -13.55
C MET A 120 -2.06 17.24 -13.96
N LYS A 121 -3.07 17.31 -14.83
CA LYS A 121 -3.87 16.13 -15.20
C LYS A 121 -3.54 15.59 -16.58
N ARG A 122 -3.18 16.44 -17.54
CA ARG A 122 -2.91 16.01 -18.91
C ARG A 122 -2.13 17.02 -19.73
N ILE A 123 -1.48 16.53 -20.79
CA ILE A 123 -0.95 17.35 -21.87
C ILE A 123 -2.12 17.90 -22.71
N VAL A 124 -2.11 19.19 -22.99
CA VAL A 124 -3.08 19.88 -23.86
C VAL A 124 -2.54 20.14 -25.26
N LYS A 125 -1.21 20.31 -25.41
CA LYS A 125 -0.58 20.58 -26.71
C LYS A 125 0.83 19.97 -26.79
N PHE A 126 1.21 19.44 -27.96
CA PHE A 126 2.57 18.97 -28.25
C PHE A 126 3.47 20.09 -28.78
N SER A 127 3.53 21.19 -28.03
CA SER A 127 4.45 22.31 -28.19
C SER A 127 4.48 23.13 -26.90
N ASP A 128 5.31 24.16 -26.81
CA ASP A 128 5.22 25.16 -25.74
C ASP A 128 3.84 25.80 -25.68
N CYS A 129 3.44 26.29 -24.49
CA CYS A 129 2.13 26.91 -24.27
C CYS A 129 1.93 28.25 -25.00
N ASN A 130 3.03 28.88 -25.43
CA ASN A 130 3.02 30.19 -26.08
C ASN A 130 3.04 30.12 -27.61
N ARG A 131 3.18 28.92 -28.17
CA ARG A 131 3.14 28.66 -29.62
C ARG A 131 1.74 28.19 -29.99
#